data_AF-A0A840HH86-F1
#
_entry.id   AF-A0A840HH86-F1
#
_cell.length_a   1.000
_cell.length_b   1.000
_cell.length_c   1.000
_cell.angle_alpha   90.00
_cell.angle_beta   90.00
_cell.angle_gamma   90.00
#
_symmetry.space_group_name_H-M   'P 1'
#
loop_
_entity.id
_entity.type
_entity.pdbx_description
1 polymer ?
#
loop_
_entity_poly.entity_id
_entity_poly.type
_entity_poly.pdbx_seq_one_letter_code
_entity_poly.pdbx_strand_id
1 'polypeptide(L)' 'MSLPSFEYVLKQRGRRWLWSVHNAEGAQVMTGSGRNRSAAIYQANRALFQLLLRAPYRLGAQASNRLGAVRLRPNFSLA' A
#
# COMPACT_ATOMS: atom_id res chain seq x y z
N MET A 1 6.02 -16.19 -3.43
CA MET A 1 5.38 -15.17 -2.58
C MET A 1 6.13 -13.87 -2.82
N SER A 2 5.51 -12.85 -3.42
CA SER A 2 6.14 -11.51 -3.54
C SER A 2 5.91 -10.72 -2.25
N LEU A 3 6.94 -10.06 -1.76
CA LEU A 3 6.78 -9.07 -0.69
C LEU A 3 6.03 -7.86 -1.25
N PRO A 4 5.19 -7.18 -0.45
CA PRO A 4 4.59 -5.92 -0.87
C PRO A 4 5.69 -4.91 -1.19
N SER A 5 5.78 -4.50 -2.46
CA SER A 5 6.68 -3.43 -2.89
C SER A 5 5.97 -2.10 -2.79
N PHE A 6 6.69 -1.12 -2.22
CA PHE A 6 6.29 0.28 -2.26
C PHE A 6 7.42 1.06 -2.92
N GLU A 7 7.06 2.01 -3.76
CA GLU A 7 7.99 2.92 -4.41
C GLU A 7 7.48 4.34 -4.30
N TYR A 8 8.38 5.32 -4.27
CA TYR A 8 7.99 6.72 -4.26
C TYR A 8 8.42 7.43 -5.54
N VAL A 9 7.61 8.39 -5.96
CA VAL A 9 7.87 9.27 -7.09
C VAL A 9 7.97 10.70 -6.60
N LEU A 10 8.86 11.48 -7.21
CA LEU A 10 9.03 12.90 -6.96
C LEU A 10 8.73 13.70 -8.22
N LYS A 11 7.97 14.78 -8.08
CA LYS A 11 7.65 15.70 -9.17
C LYS A 11 7.79 17.14 -8.71
N GLN A 12 8.56 17.94 -9.43
CA GLN A 12 8.60 19.38 -9.18
C GLN A 12 7.32 20.05 -9.73
N ARG A 13 6.68 20.88 -8.91
CA ARG A 13 5.53 21.72 -9.30
C ARG A 13 5.76 23.15 -8.83
N GLY A 14 6.27 23.99 -9.73
CA GLY A 14 6.69 25.35 -9.42
C GLY A 14 7.79 25.36 -8.35
N ARG A 15 7.53 26.07 -7.24
CA ARG A 15 8.45 26.16 -6.09
C ARG A 15 8.33 25.00 -5.10
N ARG A 16 7.39 24.07 -5.30
CA ARG A 16 7.17 22.93 -4.40
C ARG A 16 7.59 21.63 -5.07
N TRP A 17 7.93 20.66 -4.23
CA TRP A 17 8.21 19.28 -4.63
C TRP A 17 7.07 18.42 -4.16
N LEU A 18 6.35 17.81 -5.09
CA LEU A 18 5.33 16.81 -4.79
C LEU A 18 5.98 15.44 -4.67
N TRP A 19 5.46 14.63 -3.77
CA TRP A 19 5.82 13.22 -3.67
C TRP A 19 4.57 12.36 -3.57
N SER A 20 4.66 11.14 -4.08
CA SER A 20 3.64 10.10 -3.94
C SER A 20 4.32 8.77 -3.68
N VAL A 21 3.64 7.87 -2.94
CA VAL A 21 4.05 6.48 -2.75
C VAL A 21 3.00 5.61 -3.43
N HIS A 22 3.46 4.64 -4.20
CA HIS A 22 2.66 3.67 -4.93
C HIS A 22 2.93 2.26 -4.40
N ASN A 23 1.92 1.39 -4.46
CA ASN A 23 2.08 -0.04 -4.20
C ASN A 23 2.48 -0.80 -5.48
N ALA A 24 2.69 -2.12 -5.36
CA ALA A 24 3.04 -3.01 -6.47
C ALA A 24 2.04 -2.96 -7.64
N GLU A 25 0.77 -2.69 -7.36
CA GLU A 25 -0.29 -2.55 -8.37
C GLU A 25 -0.31 -1.15 -9.02
N GLY A 26 0.63 -0.26 -8.66
CA GLY A 26 0.72 1.11 -9.14
C GLY A 26 -0.27 2.08 -8.48
N ALA A 27 -1.10 1.62 -7.53
CA ALA A 27 -2.06 2.45 -6.84
C ALA A 27 -1.36 3.40 -5.87
N GLN A 28 -1.72 4.69 -5.94
CA GLN A 28 -1.19 5.70 -5.05
C GLN A 28 -1.77 5.52 -3.64
N VAL A 29 -0.91 5.22 -2.68
CA VAL A 29 -1.29 4.93 -1.28
C VAL A 29 -1.04 6.11 -0.34
N MET A 30 -0.05 6.96 -0.65
CA MET A 30 0.23 8.19 0.11
C MET A 30 0.75 9.29 -0.81
N THR A 31 0.56 10.56 -0.44
CA THR A 31 1.11 11.71 -1.16
C THR A 31 1.35 12.89 -0.24
N GLY A 32 2.20 13.82 -0.66
CA GLY A 32 2.43 15.07 0.04
C GLY A 32 3.27 16.04 -0.77
N SER A 33 3.74 17.09 -0.10
CA SER A 33 4.62 18.08 -0.73
C SER A 33 5.64 18.67 0.24
N GLY A 34 6.84 18.91 -0.27
CA GLY A 34 7.94 19.60 0.42
C GLY A 34 8.23 20.98 -0.18
N ARG A 35 8.84 21.85 0.63
CA ARG A 35 9.32 23.18 0.18
C ARG A 35 10.56 23.10 -0.71
N ASN A 36 11.36 22.04 -0.56
CA ASN A 36 12.53 21.75 -1.37
C ASN A 36 12.63 20.24 -1.61
N ARG A 37 13.57 19.84 -2.48
CA ARG A 37 13.73 18.45 -2.90
C ARG A 37 14.08 17.54 -1.72
N SER A 38 15.02 17.95 -0.87
CA SER A 38 15.47 17.16 0.27
C SER A 38 14.36 16.89 1.28
N ALA A 39 13.53 17.89 1.57
CA ALA A 39 12.36 17.73 2.45
C ALA A 39 11.33 16.76 1.84
N ALA A 40 11.08 16.84 0.53
CA ALA A 40 10.18 15.91 -0.14
C ALA A 40 10.72 14.47 -0.16
N ILE A 41 12.03 14.28 -0.40
CA ILE A 41 12.71 12.97 -0.30
C ILE A 41 12.55 12.40 1.11
N TYR A 42 12.85 13.19 2.14
CA TYR A 42 12.75 12.73 3.53
C TYR A 42 11.31 12.31 3.87
N GLN A 43 10.32 13.14 3.51
CA GLN A 43 8.91 12.82 3.76
C GLN A 43 8.43 11.58 3.01
N ALA A 44 8.83 11.42 1.74
CA ALA A 44 8.49 10.26 0.93
C ALA A 44 9.09 8.97 1.50
N ASN A 45 10.38 9.00 1.88
CA ASN A 45 11.02 7.85 2.53
C ASN A 45 10.37 7.53 3.87
N ARG A 46 10.06 8.53 4.71
CA ARG A 46 9.36 8.32 5.97
C ARG A 46 7.99 7.66 5.76
N ALA A 47 7.22 8.10 4.76
CA ALA A 47 5.94 7.50 4.40
C ALA A 47 6.11 6.04 3.93
N LEU A 48 7.11 5.79 3.08
CA LEU A 48 7.46 4.44 2.62
C LEU A 48 7.83 3.53 3.79
N PHE A 49 8.66 3.98 4.72
CA PHE A 49 9.00 3.22 5.93
C PHE A 49 7.77 2.92 6.79
N GLN A 50 6.85 3.87 6.95
CA GLN A 50 5.61 3.64 7.69
C GLN A 50 4.72 2.59 7.04
N LEU A 51 4.61 2.62 5.70
CA LEU A 51 3.87 1.61 4.94
C LEU A 51 4.52 0.25 5.07
N LEU A 52 5.86 0.17 4.96
CA LEU A 52 6.60 -1.05 5.21
C LEU A 52 6.35 -1.57 6.63
N LEU A 53 6.41 -0.74 7.67
CA LEU A 53 6.14 -1.21 9.04
C LEU A 53 4.72 -1.75 9.25
N ARG A 54 3.74 -1.21 8.52
CA ARG A 54 2.33 -1.62 8.60
C ARG A 54 1.96 -2.71 7.60
N ALA A 55 2.84 -3.01 6.65
CA ALA A 55 2.57 -3.99 5.63
C ALA A 55 2.36 -5.34 6.30
N PRO A 56 1.27 -6.06 5.99
CA PRO A 56 1.09 -7.40 6.48
C PRO A 56 2.10 -8.29 5.74
N TYR A 57 3.33 -8.40 6.26
CA TYR A 57 4.30 -9.42 5.88
C TYR A 57 3.82 -10.78 6.38
N ARG A 58 2.68 -11.21 5.86
CA ARG A 58 2.09 -12.51 6.13
C ARG A 58 2.89 -13.51 5.31
N LEU A 59 4.05 -13.91 5.83
CA LEU A 59 4.85 -15.07 5.38
C LEU A 59 4.10 -16.42 5.51
N GLY A 60 2.76 -16.43 5.45
CA GLY A 60 1.96 -17.66 5.58
C GLY A 60 0.43 -17.52 5.51
N ALA A 61 -0.15 -16.31 5.54
CA ALA A 61 -1.61 -16.20 5.70
C ALA A 61 -2.42 -16.20 4.39
N GLN A 62 -1.77 -16.21 3.22
CA GLN A 62 -2.49 -16.33 1.94
C GLN A 62 -2.84 -17.78 1.57
N ALA A 63 -2.26 -18.79 2.23
CA ALA A 63 -2.63 -20.19 2.01
C ALA A 63 -4.01 -20.54 2.60
N SER A 64 -4.50 -19.79 3.58
CA SER A 64 -5.78 -20.06 4.25
C SER A 64 -6.98 -19.37 3.57
N ASN A 65 -6.79 -18.19 2.97
CA ASN A 65 -7.92 -17.40 2.45
C ASN A 65 -8.48 -17.90 1.10
N ARG A 66 -7.78 -18.81 0.40
CA ARG A 66 -8.32 -19.49 -0.78
C ARG A 66 -9.14 -20.73 -0.47
N LEU A 67 -9.09 -21.23 0.77
CA LEU A 67 -9.84 -22.42 1.21
C LEU A 67 -11.03 -22.07 2.13
N GLY A 68 -11.12 -20.85 2.65
CA GLY A 68 -12.23 -20.39 3.51
C GLY A 68 -13.41 -19.74 2.78
N ALA A 69 -13.33 -19.55 1.46
CA ALA A 69 -14.38 -18.88 0.67
C ALA A 69 -15.43 -19.83 0.09
N VAL A 70 -15.58 -21.05 0.62
CA VAL A 70 -16.82 -21.82 0.46
C VAL A 70 -17.82 -21.24 1.44
N ARG A 71 -18.51 -20.17 1.02
CA ARG A 71 -19.75 -19.73 1.66
C ARG A 71 -20.72 -20.92 1.64
N LEU A 72 -20.84 -21.62 2.76
CA LEU A 72 -21.99 -22.47 3.02
C LEU A 72 -23.21 -21.54 3.00
N ARG A 73 -24.02 -21.64 1.95
CA ARG A 73 -25.36 -21.06 1.90
C ARG A 73 -26.18 -21.77 2.98
N PRO A 74 -26.79 -21.09 3.96
CA PRO A 74 -27.83 -21.71 4.76
C PRO A 74 -29.06 -21.88 3.84
N ASN A 75 -29.41 -23.14 3.63
CA ASN A 75 -30.61 -23.56 2.92
C ASN A 75 -31.80 -23.34 3.88
N PHE A 76 -32.61 -22.31 3.65
CA PHE A 76 -33.90 -22.20 4.34
C PHE A 76 -34.96 -22.90 3.49
N SER A 77 -35.21 -24.18 3.80
CA SER A 77 -36.48 -24.83 3.50
C SER A 77 -37.51 -24.33 4.50
N LEU A 78 -38.59 -23.74 4.02
CA LEU A 78 -39.87 -23.76 4.72
C LEU A 78 -40.89 -24.41 3.79
N ALA A 79 -41.65 -25.31 4.41
CA ALA A 79 -42.71 -26.14 3.87
C ALA A 79 -43.88 -25.33 3.28
#